data_AF-A0A2S8G6W0-F1
#
_entry.id   AF-A0A2S8G6W0-F1
#
_cell.length_a   1.000
_cell.length_b   1.000
_cell.length_c   1.000
_cell.angle_alpha   90.00
_cell.angle_beta   90.00
_cell.angle_gamma   90.00
#
_symmetry.space_group_name_H-M   'P 1'
#
loop_
_entity.id
_entity.type
_entity.pdbx_description
1 polymer ?
#
loop_
_entity_poly.entity_id
_entity_poly.type
_entity_poly.pdbx_seq_one_letter_code
_entity_poly.pdbx_strand_id
1 'polypeptide(L)'
;MTLDEAAALLAQLSGEEVRPYATRDFGRDENPAARSVVVSLEDSFAILGQLRPKLGPGVLAFVGCTRSLAEEADKEASELVVALGDNQFDILRIAATDAVNFDMTTDDLVKKLQEYDAKYGIDIFHAETDTIQFRFEQLPEDMPAFCEDLYEFCPDIVDQGVGTVEELRQVIVESSVVYLWWD
;
A
#
# COMPACT_ATOMS: atom_id res chain seq x y z
N MET A 1 -19.16 10.88 -1.43
CA MET A 1 -18.62 11.01 -0.06
C MET A 1 -17.48 12.00 -0.13
N THR A 2 -17.42 12.95 0.78
CA THR A 2 -16.31 13.91 0.88
C THR A 2 -15.15 13.31 1.68
N LEU A 3 -13.96 13.93 1.62
CA LEU A 3 -12.82 13.51 2.44
C LEU A 3 -13.14 13.60 3.95
N ASP A 4 -13.83 14.66 4.38
CA ASP A 4 -14.16 14.85 5.79
C ASP A 4 -15.20 13.83 6.29
N GLU A 5 -16.16 13.44 5.44
CA GLU A 5 -17.11 12.34 5.74
C GLU A 5 -16.38 10.98 5.88
N ALA A 6 -15.43 10.71 4.96
CA ALA A 6 -14.63 9.49 5.01
C ALA A 6 -13.74 9.45 6.26
N ALA A 7 -13.14 10.59 6.62
CA ALA A 7 -12.33 10.74 7.81
C ALA A 7 -13.15 10.58 9.10
N ALA A 8 -14.36 11.13 9.16
CA ALA A 8 -15.26 10.92 10.29
C ALA A 8 -15.63 9.43 10.45
N LEU A 9 -15.85 8.72 9.35
CA LEU A 9 -16.08 7.27 9.37
C LEU A 9 -14.83 6.50 9.83
N LEU A 10 -13.65 6.89 9.36
CA LEU A 10 -12.37 6.33 9.81
C LEU A 10 -12.20 6.49 11.33
N ALA A 11 -12.45 7.70 11.86
CA ALA A 11 -12.43 7.98 13.30
C ALA A 11 -13.40 7.08 14.08
N GLN A 12 -14.63 6.95 13.57
CA GLN A 12 -15.66 6.13 14.21
C GLN A 12 -15.26 4.64 14.28
N LEU A 13 -14.64 4.11 13.23
CA LEU A 13 -14.26 2.69 13.16
C LEU A 13 -12.99 2.38 13.95
N SER A 14 -12.04 3.31 13.98
CA SER A 14 -10.78 3.15 14.73
C SER A 14 -10.91 3.47 16.21
N GLY A 15 -11.82 4.39 16.58
CA GLY A 15 -11.86 4.98 17.92
C GLY A 15 -10.76 6.02 18.16
N GLU A 16 -9.98 6.34 17.12
CA GLU A 16 -8.83 7.25 17.20
C GLU A 16 -9.16 8.65 16.68
N GLU A 17 -8.34 9.62 17.09
CA GLU A 17 -8.40 10.98 16.57
C GLU A 17 -7.78 11.05 15.16
N VAL A 18 -8.48 11.71 14.25
CA VAL A 18 -8.00 11.90 12.87
C VAL A 18 -6.94 12.98 12.82
N ARG A 19 -5.81 12.64 12.19
CA ARG A 19 -4.81 13.61 11.75
C ARG A 19 -5.23 14.28 10.44
N PRO A 20 -4.98 15.59 10.28
CA PRO A 20 -5.35 16.34 9.07
C PRO A 20 -4.42 16.08 7.87
N TYR A 21 -3.62 15.01 7.92
CA TYR A 21 -2.65 14.61 6.89
C TYR A 21 -2.47 13.09 6.88
N ALA A 22 -1.86 12.58 5.81
CA ALA A 22 -1.16 11.29 5.82
C ALA A 22 0.35 11.50 5.76
N THR A 23 1.15 10.49 6.05
CA THR A 23 2.61 10.63 6.04
C THR A 23 3.28 10.10 4.77
N ARG A 24 4.45 10.64 4.46
CA ARG A 24 5.37 10.21 3.39
C ARG A 24 6.82 10.28 3.89
N ASP A 25 7.80 9.95 3.05
CA ASP A 25 9.24 9.92 3.41
C ASP A 25 9.46 9.20 4.75
N PHE A 26 9.05 7.93 4.81
CA PHE A 26 9.14 7.10 6.00
C PHE A 26 8.54 7.78 7.24
N GLY A 27 7.40 8.45 7.08
CA GLY A 27 6.72 9.12 8.18
C GLY A 27 7.18 10.55 8.49
N ARG A 28 8.16 11.11 7.76
CA ARG A 28 8.79 12.41 8.06
C ARG A 28 8.14 13.60 7.36
N ASP A 29 7.49 13.38 6.22
CA ASP A 29 6.75 14.42 5.49
C ASP A 29 5.25 14.27 5.71
N GLU A 30 4.53 15.40 5.78
CA GLU A 30 3.08 15.44 5.93
C GLU A 30 2.41 15.77 4.59
N ASN A 31 1.45 14.94 4.18
CA ASN A 31 0.56 15.16 3.06
C ASN A 31 -0.81 15.70 3.53
N PRO A 32 -1.06 17.02 3.45
CA PRO A 32 -2.33 17.61 3.92
C PRO A 32 -3.53 17.30 3.01
N ALA A 33 -3.32 16.70 1.84
CA ALA A 33 -4.39 16.29 0.92
C ALA A 33 -5.12 15.01 1.37
N ALA A 34 -4.62 14.34 2.41
CA ALA A 34 -5.18 13.12 2.97
C ALA A 34 -5.55 13.30 4.45
N ARG A 35 -6.18 12.27 5.03
CA ARG A 35 -6.44 12.15 6.46
C ARG A 35 -5.98 10.79 6.91
N SER A 36 -5.56 10.68 8.16
CA SER A 36 -5.13 9.40 8.71
C SER A 36 -5.49 9.24 10.17
N VAL A 37 -5.43 7.99 10.63
CA VAL A 37 -5.35 7.63 12.05
C VAL A 37 -4.12 6.74 12.24
N VAL A 38 -3.65 6.65 13.48
CA VAL A 38 -2.54 5.78 13.87
C VAL A 38 -3.12 4.67 14.74
N VAL A 39 -2.94 3.42 14.34
CA VAL A 39 -3.48 2.21 15.00
C VAL A 39 -2.42 1.10 14.97
N SER A 40 -2.70 -0.06 15.56
CA SER A 40 -1.82 -1.22 15.37
C SER A 40 -1.87 -1.71 13.91
N LEU A 41 -0.84 -2.44 13.46
CA LEU A 41 -0.82 -3.03 12.11
C LEU A 41 -1.98 -4.02 11.88
N GLU A 42 -2.35 -4.79 12.90
CA GLU A 42 -3.50 -5.70 12.81
C GLU A 42 -4.80 -4.91 12.63
N ASP A 43 -5.00 -3.87 13.43
CA ASP A 43 -6.17 -3.01 13.37
C ASP A 43 -6.23 -2.23 12.05
N SER A 44 -5.10 -1.79 11.48
CA SER A 44 -5.10 -1.06 10.21
C SER A 44 -5.72 -1.89 9.08
N PHE A 45 -5.37 -3.17 8.97
CA PHE A 45 -5.96 -4.06 7.98
C PHE A 45 -7.42 -4.43 8.32
N ALA A 46 -7.72 -4.70 9.60
CA ALA A 46 -9.07 -5.05 10.04
C ALA A 46 -10.07 -3.90 9.81
N ILE A 47 -9.67 -2.67 10.12
CA ILE A 47 -10.48 -1.46 9.90
C ILE A 47 -10.57 -1.15 8.41
N LEU A 48 -9.48 -1.29 7.65
CA LEU A 48 -9.49 -1.06 6.19
C LEU A 48 -10.55 -1.92 5.50
N GLY A 49 -10.65 -3.21 5.87
CA GLY A 49 -11.66 -4.13 5.35
C GLY A 49 -13.10 -3.74 5.70
N GLN A 50 -13.32 -3.07 6.84
CA GLN A 50 -14.63 -2.53 7.24
C GLN A 50 -14.95 -1.18 6.61
N LEU A 51 -13.91 -0.38 6.32
CA LEU A 51 -14.01 0.99 5.83
C LEU A 51 -14.29 1.01 4.32
N ARG A 52 -13.49 0.32 3.51
CA ARG A 52 -13.56 0.35 2.04
C ARG A 52 -14.97 0.08 1.48
N PRO A 53 -15.74 -0.92 1.96
CA PRO A 53 -17.09 -1.18 1.45
C PRO A 53 -18.11 -0.06 1.70
N LYS A 54 -17.79 0.89 2.58
CA LYS A 54 -18.66 2.02 2.96
C LYS A 54 -18.26 3.32 2.26
N LEU A 55 -17.13 3.34 1.56
CA LEU A 55 -16.64 4.54 0.88
C LEU A 55 -17.45 4.80 -0.39
N GLY A 56 -17.60 6.09 -0.72
CA GLY A 56 -18.21 6.50 -1.98
C GLY A 56 -17.18 6.52 -3.13
N PRO A 57 -17.64 6.64 -4.38
CA PRO A 57 -16.74 6.82 -5.52
C PRO A 57 -15.86 8.05 -5.32
N GLY A 58 -14.60 7.96 -5.77
CA GLY A 58 -13.62 9.04 -5.65
C GLY A 58 -12.92 9.14 -4.29
N VAL A 59 -13.18 8.20 -3.37
CA VAL A 59 -12.52 8.11 -2.06
C VAL A 59 -11.73 6.81 -1.97
N LEU A 60 -10.45 6.94 -1.63
CA LEU A 60 -9.53 5.84 -1.44
C LEU A 60 -9.26 5.65 0.06
N ALA A 61 -9.00 4.41 0.46
CA ALA A 61 -8.42 4.09 1.75
C ALA A 61 -7.37 3.01 1.60
N PHE A 62 -6.29 3.08 2.36
CA PHE A 62 -5.17 2.13 2.30
C PHE A 62 -4.35 2.22 3.59
N VAL A 63 -3.60 1.18 3.92
CA VAL A 63 -2.57 1.25 4.97
C VAL A 63 -1.42 2.09 4.42
N GLY A 64 -1.02 3.13 5.16
CA GLY A 64 0.11 4.01 4.86
C GLY A 64 1.36 3.56 5.60
N CYS A 65 2.12 4.52 6.14
CA CYS A 65 3.39 4.21 6.80
C CYS A 65 3.22 3.21 7.97
N THR A 66 3.93 2.08 7.93
CA THR A 66 3.85 1.02 8.96
C THR A 66 5.02 1.04 9.94
N ARG A 67 6.10 1.76 9.60
CA ARG A 67 7.29 1.91 10.44
C ARG A 67 7.89 3.31 10.30
N SER A 68 7.26 4.30 10.92
CA SER A 68 7.70 5.69 10.82
C SER A 68 9.11 5.89 11.40
N LEU A 69 9.94 6.61 10.65
CA LEU A 69 11.28 7.06 11.03
C LEU A 69 11.30 8.50 11.57
N ALA A 70 10.14 9.15 11.72
CA ALA A 70 10.05 10.45 12.41
C ALA A 70 10.40 10.31 13.90
N GLU A 71 11.02 11.34 14.49
CA GLU A 71 11.59 11.30 15.85
C GLU A 71 10.54 10.95 16.92
N GLU A 72 9.37 11.58 16.85
CA GLU A 72 8.28 11.45 17.84
C GLU A 72 7.26 10.36 17.52
N ALA A 73 7.49 9.57 16.47
CA ALA A 73 6.55 8.54 16.05
C ALA A 73 6.64 7.27 16.90
N ASP A 74 5.49 6.70 17.22
CA ASP A 74 5.41 5.32 17.72
C ASP A 74 5.88 4.37 16.61
N LYS A 75 6.91 3.57 16.91
CA LYS A 75 7.58 2.69 15.95
C LYS A 75 6.83 1.39 15.70
N GLU A 76 5.85 1.07 16.56
CA GLU A 76 5.02 -0.13 16.45
C GLU A 76 3.64 0.18 15.84
N ALA A 77 3.36 1.45 15.58
CA ALA A 77 2.08 1.89 15.06
C ALA A 77 2.11 2.03 13.53
N SER A 78 0.95 1.80 12.93
CA SER A 78 0.71 1.90 11.49
C SER A 78 -0.33 2.95 11.18
N GLU A 79 -0.15 3.61 10.04
CA GLU A 79 -1.06 4.60 9.53
C GLU A 79 -2.17 3.95 8.71
N LEU A 80 -3.42 4.35 8.96
CA LEU A 80 -4.54 4.06 8.07
C LEU A 80 -5.03 5.35 7.43
N VAL A 81 -5.00 5.41 6.10
CA VAL A 81 -5.19 6.63 5.31
C VAL A 81 -6.54 6.62 4.61
N VAL A 82 -7.18 7.79 4.54
CA VAL A 82 -8.23 8.11 3.56
C VAL A 82 -7.83 9.34 2.73
N ALA A 83 -8.13 9.32 1.44
CA ALA A 83 -7.80 10.38 0.51
C ALA A 83 -8.81 10.43 -0.65
N LEU A 84 -8.80 11.52 -1.41
CA LEU A 84 -9.50 11.58 -2.69
C LEU A 84 -8.59 11.06 -3.81
N GLY A 85 -9.17 10.39 -4.80
CA GLY A 85 -8.45 9.91 -5.98
C GLY A 85 -9.40 9.32 -7.01
N ASP A 86 -8.93 9.18 -8.24
CA ASP A 86 -9.74 8.70 -9.36
C ASP A 86 -9.74 7.16 -9.42
N ASN A 87 -8.62 6.53 -9.08
CA ASN A 87 -8.46 5.08 -9.08
C ASN A 87 -7.38 4.63 -8.06
N GLN A 88 -7.23 3.32 -7.89
CA GLN A 88 -6.30 2.75 -6.90
C GLN A 88 -4.84 3.14 -7.11
N PHE A 89 -4.41 3.49 -8.33
CA PHE A 89 -3.01 3.85 -8.58
C PHE A 89 -2.64 5.22 -7.99
N ASP A 90 -3.62 6.06 -7.68
CA ASP A 90 -3.37 7.31 -6.96
C ASP A 90 -2.88 7.07 -5.52
N ILE A 91 -3.10 5.87 -4.96
CA ILE A 91 -2.52 5.45 -3.67
C ILE A 91 -1.00 5.68 -3.66
N LEU A 92 -0.29 5.24 -4.69
CA LEU A 92 1.17 5.40 -4.78
C LEU A 92 1.58 6.87 -4.83
N ARG A 93 0.81 7.72 -5.52
CA ARG A 93 1.08 9.17 -5.59
C ARG A 93 0.83 9.86 -4.26
N ILE A 94 -0.20 9.44 -3.53
CA ILE A 94 -0.52 9.97 -2.20
C ILE A 94 0.58 9.62 -1.20
N ALA A 95 1.03 8.36 -1.22
CA ALA A 95 2.13 7.82 -0.41
C ALA A 95 3.52 8.31 -0.85
N ALA A 96 3.62 8.86 -2.06
CA ALA A 96 4.88 9.16 -2.75
C ALA A 96 5.81 7.93 -2.78
N THR A 97 5.26 6.79 -3.18
CA THR A 97 6.01 5.54 -3.32
C THR A 97 6.90 5.61 -4.56
N ASP A 98 8.18 5.33 -4.40
CA ASP A 98 9.11 5.16 -5.51
C ASP A 98 10.10 4.02 -5.22
N ALA A 99 10.95 3.72 -6.19
CA ALA A 99 12.04 2.77 -6.06
C ALA A 99 13.32 3.45 -6.55
N VAL A 100 13.64 4.59 -5.93
CA VAL A 100 14.73 5.48 -6.38
C VAL A 100 16.10 4.77 -6.46
N ASN A 101 16.35 3.77 -5.60
CA ASN A 101 17.58 2.97 -5.63
C ASN A 101 17.73 2.11 -6.88
N PHE A 102 16.63 1.92 -7.62
CA PHE A 102 16.55 1.20 -8.89
C PHE A 102 16.21 2.14 -10.07
N ASP A 103 16.40 3.46 -9.91
CA ASP A 103 16.11 4.50 -10.91
C ASP A 103 14.65 4.50 -11.41
N MET A 104 13.70 4.02 -10.59
CA MET A 104 12.27 3.99 -10.94
C MET A 104 11.47 5.01 -10.13
N THR A 105 10.66 5.78 -10.85
CA THR A 105 9.76 6.79 -10.27
C THR A 105 8.40 6.17 -9.90
N THR A 106 7.58 6.91 -9.13
CA THR A 106 6.19 6.54 -8.87
C THR A 106 5.40 6.20 -10.14
N ASP A 107 5.59 6.95 -11.24
CA ASP A 107 4.86 6.72 -12.48
C ASP A 107 5.33 5.43 -13.20
N ASP A 108 6.59 5.04 -13.06
CA ASP A 108 7.10 3.75 -13.56
C ASP A 108 6.44 2.59 -12.80
N LEU A 109 6.33 2.71 -11.47
CA LEU A 109 5.64 1.72 -10.64
C LEU A 109 4.15 1.62 -11.00
N VAL A 110 3.47 2.76 -11.14
CA VAL A 110 2.06 2.81 -11.57
C VAL A 110 1.87 2.10 -12.91
N LYS A 111 2.75 2.36 -13.88
CA LYS A 111 2.66 1.71 -15.20
C LYS A 111 2.76 0.19 -15.07
N LYS A 112 3.70 -0.33 -14.29
CA LYS A 112 3.85 -1.78 -14.08
C LYS A 112 2.63 -2.38 -13.39
N LEU A 113 2.13 -1.73 -12.34
CA LEU A 113 0.94 -2.21 -11.61
C LEU A 113 -0.33 -2.17 -12.48
N GLN A 114 -0.45 -1.20 -13.39
CA GLN A 114 -1.53 -1.17 -14.38
C GLN A 114 -1.46 -2.35 -15.35
N GLU A 115 -0.25 -2.80 -15.74
CA GLU A 115 -0.09 -4.01 -16.56
C GLU A 115 -0.52 -5.27 -15.80
N TYR A 116 -0.26 -5.35 -14.49
CA TYR A 116 -0.74 -6.44 -13.63
C TYR A 116 -2.24 -6.40 -13.43
N ASP A 117 -2.81 -5.23 -13.14
CA ASP A 117 -4.25 -5.05 -12.98
C ASP A 117 -5.01 -5.47 -14.25
N ALA A 118 -4.53 -5.07 -15.42
CA ALA A 118 -5.15 -5.43 -16.70
C ALA A 118 -5.13 -6.95 -17.00
N LYS A 119 -4.15 -7.69 -16.47
CA LYS A 119 -4.00 -9.14 -16.70
C LYS A 119 -4.69 -9.98 -15.63
N TYR A 120 -4.64 -9.54 -14.38
CA TYR A 120 -4.93 -10.38 -13.21
C TYR A 120 -6.02 -9.78 -12.32
N GLY A 121 -6.31 -8.48 -12.46
CA GLY A 121 -7.02 -7.70 -11.46
C GLY A 121 -6.22 -7.63 -10.16
N ILE A 122 -5.91 -6.43 -9.68
CA ILE A 122 -5.25 -6.27 -8.39
C ILE A 122 -6.02 -5.31 -7.49
N ASP A 123 -5.92 -5.53 -6.18
CA ASP A 123 -6.37 -4.59 -5.15
C ASP A 123 -5.16 -4.13 -4.34
N ILE A 124 -4.70 -2.90 -4.60
CA ILE A 124 -3.62 -2.25 -3.84
C ILE A 124 -4.19 -1.81 -2.49
N PHE A 125 -3.70 -2.38 -1.39
CA PHE A 125 -4.23 -2.13 -0.04
C PHE A 125 -3.22 -1.53 0.93
N HIS A 126 -1.94 -1.52 0.57
CA HIS A 126 -0.87 -0.87 1.32
C HIS A 126 0.08 -0.19 0.34
N ALA A 127 0.41 1.07 0.60
CA ALA A 127 1.59 1.71 0.01
C ALA A 127 2.21 2.70 1.01
N GLU A 128 3.53 2.66 1.12
CA GLU A 128 4.34 3.64 1.83
C GLU A 128 5.55 4.00 0.94
N THR A 129 6.56 4.68 1.48
CA THR A 129 7.63 5.29 0.67
C THR A 129 8.34 4.33 -0.27
N ASP A 130 8.57 3.09 0.17
CA ASP A 130 9.37 2.09 -0.53
C ASP A 130 8.68 0.73 -0.63
N THR A 131 7.41 0.65 -0.23
CA THR A 131 6.70 -0.61 -0.04
C THR A 131 5.31 -0.54 -0.66
N ILE A 132 4.89 -1.62 -1.32
CA ILE A 132 3.55 -1.80 -1.88
C ILE A 132 3.06 -3.20 -1.55
N GLN A 133 1.80 -3.33 -1.15
CA GLN A 133 1.12 -4.61 -1.15
C GLN A 133 -0.18 -4.55 -1.93
N PHE A 134 -0.40 -5.61 -2.72
CA PHE A 134 -1.64 -5.83 -3.43
C PHE A 134 -2.05 -7.29 -3.40
N ARG A 135 -3.34 -7.54 -3.59
CA ARG A 135 -3.91 -8.89 -3.72
C ARG A 135 -4.43 -9.09 -5.14
N PHE A 136 -4.30 -10.31 -5.66
CA PHE A 136 -4.91 -10.68 -6.94
C PHE A 136 -6.43 -10.90 -6.83
N GLU A 137 -7.17 -10.47 -7.85
CA GLU A 137 -8.53 -10.98 -8.10
C GLU A 137 -8.46 -12.36 -8.77
N GLN A 138 -7.53 -12.53 -9.71
CA GLN A 138 -7.23 -13.79 -10.38
C GLN A 138 -5.72 -14.05 -10.36
N LEU A 139 -5.30 -15.19 -9.81
CA LEU A 139 -3.89 -15.58 -9.81
C LEU A 139 -3.35 -15.77 -11.24
N PRO A 140 -2.09 -15.40 -11.51
CA PRO A 140 -1.41 -15.75 -12.76
C PRO A 140 -1.42 -17.26 -13.04
N GLU A 141 -1.81 -17.65 -14.25
CA GLU A 141 -1.78 -19.07 -14.66
C GLU A 141 -0.34 -19.61 -14.72
N ASP A 142 0.59 -18.82 -15.28
CA ASP A 142 2.02 -19.10 -15.29
C ASP A 142 2.71 -18.38 -14.13
N MET A 143 2.52 -18.92 -12.93
CA MET A 143 3.10 -18.38 -11.70
C MET A 143 4.64 -18.30 -11.73
N PRO A 144 5.38 -19.30 -12.25
CA PRO A 144 6.83 -19.18 -12.43
C PRO A 144 7.23 -17.95 -13.26
N ALA A 145 6.63 -17.76 -14.44
CA ALA A 145 6.95 -16.60 -15.28
C ALA A 145 6.61 -15.27 -14.59
N PHE A 146 5.51 -15.23 -13.83
CA PHE A 146 5.15 -14.04 -13.04
C PHE A 146 6.20 -13.74 -11.95
N CYS A 147 6.68 -14.75 -11.23
CA CYS A 147 7.66 -14.54 -10.15
C CYS A 147 9.02 -14.07 -10.68
N GLU A 148 9.44 -14.53 -11.87
CA GLU A 148 10.62 -14.01 -12.54
C GLU A 148 10.44 -12.54 -12.94
N ASP A 149 9.30 -12.19 -13.55
CA ASP A 149 8.97 -10.80 -13.91
C ASP A 149 8.89 -9.89 -12.66
N LEU A 150 8.41 -10.42 -11.54
CA LEU A 150 8.34 -9.71 -10.27
C LEU A 150 9.73 -9.50 -9.66
N TYR A 151 10.60 -10.51 -9.72
CA TYR A 151 11.99 -10.41 -9.27
C TYR A 151 12.77 -9.39 -10.10
N GLU A 152 12.59 -9.36 -11.42
CA GLU A 152 13.20 -8.33 -12.27
C GLU A 152 12.72 -6.92 -11.92
N PHE A 153 11.44 -6.78 -11.52
CA PHE A 153 10.85 -5.49 -11.16
C PHE A 153 11.21 -5.02 -9.75
N CYS A 154 11.37 -5.94 -8.80
CA CYS A 154 11.66 -5.64 -7.41
C CYS A 154 12.60 -6.71 -6.83
N PRO A 155 13.92 -6.63 -7.11
CA PRO A 155 14.86 -7.69 -6.75
C PRO A 155 14.94 -7.97 -5.24
N ASP A 156 14.80 -6.93 -4.41
CA ASP A 156 14.97 -7.02 -2.97
C ASP A 156 13.97 -7.94 -2.27
N ILE A 157 12.78 -8.16 -2.86
CA ILE A 157 11.81 -9.13 -2.31
C ILE A 157 12.38 -10.55 -2.26
N VAL A 158 13.40 -10.85 -3.08
CA VAL A 158 14.13 -12.12 -3.09
C VAL A 158 15.50 -11.93 -2.42
N ASP A 159 16.30 -10.98 -2.90
CA ASP A 159 17.71 -10.83 -2.50
C ASP A 159 17.86 -10.47 -1.01
N GLN A 160 16.92 -9.69 -0.46
CA GLN A 160 16.87 -9.28 0.93
C GLN A 160 15.66 -9.84 1.69
N GLY A 161 14.61 -10.25 0.96
CA GLY A 161 13.37 -10.78 1.49
C GLY A 161 13.37 -12.30 1.64
N VAL A 162 12.57 -12.97 0.81
CA VAL A 162 12.23 -14.40 0.99
C VAL A 162 13.37 -15.37 0.65
N GLY A 163 14.43 -14.91 -0.02
CA GLY A 163 15.65 -15.67 -0.29
C GLY A 163 15.71 -16.32 -1.67
N THR A 164 14.60 -16.84 -2.20
CA THR A 164 14.56 -17.44 -3.55
C THR A 164 13.26 -17.15 -4.30
N VAL A 165 13.31 -17.20 -5.64
CA VAL A 165 12.11 -17.06 -6.50
C VAL A 165 11.07 -18.17 -6.24
N GLU A 166 11.52 -19.38 -5.86
CA GLU A 166 10.59 -20.48 -5.52
C GLU A 166 9.89 -20.23 -4.17
N GLU A 167 10.58 -19.66 -3.17
CA GLU A 167 9.96 -19.24 -1.91
C GLU A 167 9.00 -18.07 -2.13
N LEU A 168 9.36 -17.11 -2.99
CA LEU A 168 8.47 -16.01 -3.41
C LEU A 168 7.17 -16.57 -3.99
N ARG A 169 7.29 -17.53 -4.91
CA ARG A 169 6.15 -18.23 -5.50
C ARG A 169 5.28 -18.90 -4.45
N GLN A 170 5.88 -19.61 -3.50
CA GLN A 170 5.14 -20.29 -2.44
C GLN A 170 4.32 -19.29 -1.61
N VAL A 171 4.93 -18.18 -1.19
CA VAL A 171 4.28 -17.13 -0.42
C VAL A 171 3.10 -16.52 -1.18
N ILE A 172 3.27 -16.23 -2.48
CA ILE A 172 2.21 -15.64 -3.31
C ILE A 172 1.06 -16.63 -3.52
N VAL A 173 1.34 -17.93 -3.75
CA VAL A 173 0.28 -18.94 -3.92
C VAL A 173 -0.52 -19.14 -2.64
N GLU A 174 0.13 -19.14 -1.48
CA GLU A 174 -0.53 -19.34 -0.19
C GLU A 174 -1.37 -18.14 0.24
N SER A 175 -0.90 -16.91 -0.04
CA SER A 175 -1.54 -15.68 0.45
C SER A 175 -2.39 -14.95 -0.60
N SER A 176 -2.16 -15.21 -1.89
CA SER A 176 -2.63 -14.39 -3.02
C SER A 176 -2.22 -12.91 -2.95
N VAL A 177 -1.23 -12.59 -2.10
CA VAL A 177 -0.72 -11.23 -1.88
C VAL A 177 0.70 -11.14 -2.39
N VAL A 178 1.00 -10.00 -3.00
CA VAL A 178 2.36 -9.60 -3.34
C VAL A 178 2.81 -8.52 -2.36
N TYR A 179 4.02 -8.68 -1.83
CA TYR A 179 4.73 -7.68 -1.04
C TYR A 179 5.94 -7.20 -1.85
N LEU A 180 5.92 -5.94 -2.27
CA LEU A 180 7.02 -5.26 -2.94
C LEU A 180 7.72 -4.35 -1.94
N TRP A 181 9.04 -4.35 -1.95
CA TRP A 181 9.88 -3.52 -1.10
C TRP A 181 11.21 -3.26 -1.81
N TRP A 182 11.63 -1.99 -1.87
CA TRP A 182 12.90 -1.57 -2.48
C TRP A 182 13.77 -0.84 -1.43
N ASP A 183 14.95 -1.38 -1.11
CA ASP A 183 15.89 -0.79 -0.12
C ASP A 183 17.17 -0.24 -0.77
#